data_AF-J2VVQ1-F1
#
_entry.id   AF-J2VVQ1-F1
#
_cell.length_a   1.000
_cell.length_b   1.000
_cell.length_c   1.000
_cell.angle_alpha   90.00
_cell.angle_beta   90.00
_cell.angle_gamma   90.00
#
_symmetry.space_group_name_H-M   'P 1'
#
loop_
_entity.id
_entity.type
_entity.pdbx_description
1 polymer ?
#
loop_
_entity_poly.entity_id
_entity_poly.type
_entity_poly.pdbx_seq_one_letter_code
_entity_poly.pdbx_strand_id
1 'polypeptide(L)'
;MSALAKHEEQNIAPANDASMWATIERVAMDPSIPIDRLKEIMGLLERKEDRAREADDRLAKKAYFAAMSKCQADLPVVTKTRTNTHTRSTYADLAAIEEQAMPIIHRYGFGVSFQPDGYNDNGELRILWEISHEEGHVRNGVGEIPVDGAGAKGGVNKTGTQAFGSTATYGRRYLLCMLFNISTGDDNDGNRQNNVKPEFISEEQLARVRELIEETETDTEKFCELGKIDALPDMLAKDFESAVQLLEEKKRRMAK
;
A
#
# COMPACT_ATOMS: atom_id res chain seq x y z
N MET A 1 -45.04 -5.42 -15.89
CA MET A 1 -44.84 -4.00 -16.22
C MET A 1 -45.52 -3.14 -15.15
N SER A 2 -44.83 -2.81 -14.06
CA SER A 2 -45.22 -1.72 -13.19
C SER A 2 -43.96 -1.14 -12.56
N ALA A 3 -43.85 0.19 -12.62
CA ALA A 3 -42.61 0.93 -12.71
C ALA A 3 -41.87 1.06 -11.37
N LEU A 4 -40.53 1.04 -11.47
CA LEU A 4 -39.63 1.50 -10.42
C LEU A 4 -39.88 2.99 -10.14
N ALA A 5 -40.27 3.32 -8.91
CA ALA A 5 -40.21 4.68 -8.40
C ALA A 5 -38.73 5.04 -8.15
N LYS A 6 -38.21 5.98 -8.93
CA LYS A 6 -36.91 6.63 -8.69
C LYS A 6 -37.00 7.41 -7.38
N HIS A 7 -36.12 7.10 -6.44
CA HIS A 7 -35.86 7.92 -5.27
C HIS A 7 -35.06 9.14 -5.73
N GLU A 8 -35.69 10.30 -5.84
CA GLU A 8 -34.97 11.57 -5.97
C GLU A 8 -34.40 11.93 -4.59
N GLU A 9 -33.08 12.02 -4.51
CA GLU A 9 -32.38 12.62 -3.38
C GLU A 9 -32.79 14.10 -3.30
N GLN A 10 -33.64 14.41 -2.33
CA GLN A 10 -33.93 15.80 -1.98
C GLN A 10 -32.69 16.39 -1.33
N ASN A 11 -32.00 17.23 -2.08
CA ASN A 11 -30.90 18.05 -1.60
C ASN A 11 -31.48 19.08 -0.61
N ILE A 12 -31.43 18.78 0.69
CA ILE A 12 -31.91 19.66 1.75
C ILE A 12 -30.89 20.79 1.91
N ALA A 13 -31.05 21.87 1.15
CA ALA A 13 -30.43 23.14 1.52
C ALA A 13 -30.92 23.50 2.94
N PRO A 14 -30.03 23.92 3.86
CA PRO A 14 -30.44 24.22 5.23
C PRO A 14 -31.48 25.36 5.19
N ALA A 15 -32.69 25.09 5.72
CA ALA A 15 -33.83 26.01 5.72
C ALA A 15 -33.55 27.42 6.31
N ASN A 16 -32.39 27.59 6.94
CA ASN A 16 -31.92 28.83 7.54
C ASN A 16 -31.39 29.85 6.53
N ASP A 17 -30.83 29.42 5.40
CA ASP A 17 -30.22 30.36 4.44
C ASP A 17 -31.28 31.02 3.54
N ALA A 18 -32.33 30.30 3.16
CA ALA A 18 -33.48 30.87 2.45
C ALA A 18 -34.23 31.93 3.28
N SER A 19 -34.34 31.71 4.60
CA SER A 19 -34.95 32.68 5.53
C SER A 19 -34.08 33.93 5.72
N MET A 20 -32.75 33.77 5.67
CA MET A 20 -31.79 34.87 5.78
C MET A 20 -31.81 35.75 4.53
N TRP A 21 -31.78 35.16 3.33
CA TRP A 21 -31.86 35.90 2.06
C TRP A 21 -33.17 36.70 1.91
N ALA A 22 -34.30 36.10 2.29
CA ALA A 22 -35.59 36.81 2.31
C ALA A 22 -35.60 37.99 3.31
N THR A 23 -34.88 37.88 4.42
CA THR A 23 -34.74 38.95 5.40
C THR A 23 -33.84 40.08 4.87
N ILE A 24 -32.77 39.73 4.17
CA ILE A 24 -31.84 40.69 3.55
C ILE A 24 -32.53 41.47 2.42
N GLU A 25 -33.28 40.78 1.57
CA GLU A 25 -34.05 41.41 0.48
C GLU A 25 -35.03 42.45 1.05
N ARG A 26 -35.76 42.10 2.11
CA ARG A 26 -36.68 43.01 2.79
C ARG A 26 -35.98 44.23 3.39
N VAL A 27 -34.77 44.06 3.93
CA VAL A 27 -33.97 45.15 4.52
C VAL A 27 -33.33 46.03 3.44
N ALA A 28 -32.90 45.45 2.31
CA ALA A 28 -32.31 46.18 1.20
C ALA A 28 -33.35 46.98 0.39
N MET A 29 -34.60 46.52 0.34
CA MET A 29 -35.70 47.23 -0.34
C MET A 29 -36.36 48.32 0.51
N ASP A 30 -36.00 48.47 1.78
CA ASP A 30 -36.55 49.51 2.65
C ASP A 30 -35.75 50.83 2.50
N PRO A 31 -36.31 51.87 1.85
CA PRO A 31 -35.61 53.13 1.63
C PRO A 31 -35.38 53.95 2.91
N SER A 32 -35.96 53.55 4.04
CA SER A 32 -35.73 54.18 5.35
C SER A 32 -34.42 53.73 6.02
N ILE A 33 -33.75 52.70 5.48
CA ILE A 33 -32.55 52.12 6.07
C ILE A 33 -31.30 52.80 5.51
N PRO A 34 -30.43 53.37 6.36
CA PRO A 34 -29.17 53.97 5.90
C PRO A 34 -28.26 52.92 5.26
N ILE A 35 -27.63 53.30 4.14
CA ILE A 35 -26.68 52.45 3.39
C ILE A 35 -25.57 51.90 4.29
N ASP A 36 -25.14 52.63 5.32
CA ASP A 36 -24.10 52.14 6.24
C ASP A 36 -24.54 50.94 7.08
N ARG A 37 -25.82 50.79 7.41
CA ARG A 37 -26.33 49.57 8.07
C ARG A 37 -26.35 48.37 7.12
N LEU A 38 -26.54 48.60 5.83
CA LEU A 38 -26.44 47.53 4.82
C LEU A 38 -25.01 47.00 4.75
N LYS A 39 -23.99 47.88 4.81
CA LYS A 39 -22.58 47.47 4.86
C LYS A 39 -22.27 46.63 6.11
N GLU A 40 -22.81 47.00 7.27
CA GLU A 40 -22.64 46.22 8.50
C GLU A 40 -23.27 44.81 8.41
N ILE A 41 -24.46 44.71 7.81
CA ILE A 41 -25.14 43.43 7.57
C ILE A 41 -24.35 42.58 6.59
N MET A 42 -23.89 43.15 5.46
CA MET A 42 -23.03 42.46 4.50
C MET A 42 -21.76 41.93 5.16
N GLY A 43 -21.08 42.74 5.97
CA GLY A 43 -19.90 42.28 6.71
C GLY A 43 -20.21 41.19 7.74
N LEU A 44 -21.41 41.14 8.31
CA LEU A 44 -21.84 40.03 9.18
C LEU A 44 -22.09 38.73 8.39
N LEU A 45 -22.63 38.85 7.18
CA LEU A 45 -22.88 37.72 6.29
C LEU A 45 -21.58 37.11 5.79
N GLU A 46 -20.64 37.93 5.32
CA GLU A 46 -19.29 37.49 4.93
C GLU A 46 -18.65 36.69 6.08
N ARG A 47 -18.68 37.22 7.31
CA ARG A 47 -18.20 36.49 8.50
C ARG A 47 -18.97 35.22 8.83
N LYS A 48 -20.25 35.11 8.47
CA LYS A 48 -21.05 33.89 8.67
C LYS A 48 -20.68 32.85 7.61
N GLU A 49 -20.57 33.25 6.36
CA GLU A 49 -20.15 32.41 5.24
C GLU A 49 -18.72 31.92 5.41
N ASP A 50 -17.79 32.79 5.84
CA ASP A 50 -16.41 32.41 6.15
C ASP A 50 -16.39 31.34 7.25
N ARG A 51 -17.14 31.54 8.36
CA ARG A 51 -17.26 30.53 9.43
C ARG A 51 -17.92 29.24 8.97
N ALA A 52 -18.86 29.30 8.02
CA ALA A 52 -19.47 28.12 7.44
C ALA A 52 -18.46 27.34 6.59
N ARG A 53 -17.71 28.03 5.72
CA ARG A 53 -16.61 27.44 4.94
C ARG A 53 -15.55 26.79 5.84
N GLU A 54 -15.13 27.46 6.91
CA GLU A 54 -14.20 26.90 7.90
C GLU A 54 -14.76 25.64 8.60
N ALA A 55 -16.07 25.63 8.89
CA ALA A 55 -16.72 24.48 9.49
C ALA A 55 -16.78 23.29 8.51
N ASP A 56 -17.12 23.54 7.25
CA ASP A 56 -17.16 22.54 6.19
C ASP A 56 -15.77 21.96 5.93
N ASP A 57 -14.74 22.79 5.84
CA ASP A 57 -13.33 22.37 5.71
C ASP A 57 -12.89 21.46 6.87
N ARG A 58 -13.35 21.78 8.09
CA ARG A 58 -13.05 20.98 9.28
C ARG A 58 -13.75 19.63 9.23
N LEU A 59 -14.99 19.57 8.75
CA LEU A 59 -15.73 18.33 8.55
C LEU A 59 -15.08 17.47 7.47
N ALA A 60 -14.73 18.05 6.33
CA ALA A 60 -14.01 17.39 5.24
C ALA A 60 -12.68 16.80 5.72
N LYS A 61 -11.90 17.57 6.48
CA LYS A 61 -10.63 17.11 7.06
C LYS A 61 -10.82 15.96 8.05
N LYS A 62 -11.88 16.02 8.88
CA LYS A 62 -12.21 14.93 9.81
C LYS A 62 -12.60 13.66 9.04
N ALA A 63 -13.41 13.78 8.00
CA ALA A 63 -13.83 12.67 7.15
C ALA A 63 -12.62 12.03 6.45
N TYR A 64 -11.73 12.85 5.88
CA TYR A 64 -10.47 12.40 5.29
C TYR A 64 -9.65 11.53 6.25
N PHE A 65 -9.40 11.99 7.48
CA PHE A 65 -8.58 11.20 8.42
C PHE A 65 -9.29 9.93 8.89
N ALA A 66 -10.61 9.97 9.07
CA ALA A 66 -11.39 8.80 9.42
C ALA A 66 -11.37 7.75 8.31
N ALA A 67 -11.54 8.16 7.05
CA ALA A 67 -11.45 7.27 5.89
C ALA A 67 -10.03 6.75 5.70
N MET A 68 -9.00 7.58 5.88
CA MET A 68 -7.60 7.19 5.71
C MET A 68 -7.23 6.10 6.72
N SER A 69 -7.62 6.26 7.98
CA SER A 69 -7.37 5.25 9.01
C SER A 69 -8.02 3.90 8.68
N LYS A 70 -9.23 3.89 8.12
CA LYS A 70 -9.92 2.66 7.71
C LYS A 70 -9.31 2.04 6.46
N CYS A 71 -9.00 2.87 5.47
CA CYS A 71 -8.31 2.45 4.25
C CYS A 71 -6.98 1.77 4.58
N GLN A 72 -6.17 2.35 5.47
CA GLN A 72 -4.89 1.78 5.89
C GLN A 72 -5.04 0.45 6.63
N ALA A 73 -6.14 0.24 7.37
CA ALA A 73 -6.40 -1.02 8.04
C ALA A 73 -6.77 -2.16 7.06
N ASP A 74 -7.43 -1.82 5.95
CA ASP A 74 -7.87 -2.78 4.93
C ASP A 74 -6.81 -3.05 3.86
N LEU A 75 -5.80 -2.18 3.72
CA LEU A 75 -4.77 -2.32 2.71
C LEU A 75 -3.91 -3.57 2.98
N PRO A 76 -3.70 -4.43 1.96
CA PRO A 76 -2.93 -5.65 2.12
C PRO A 76 -1.43 -5.34 2.22
N VAL A 77 -0.69 -6.28 2.82
CA VAL A 77 0.77 -6.33 2.65
C VAL A 77 1.04 -6.79 1.22
N VAL A 78 1.66 -5.92 0.41
CA VAL A 78 1.92 -6.24 -1.00
C VAL A 78 3.13 -7.17 -1.11
N THR A 79 2.89 -8.37 -1.63
CA THR A 79 3.94 -9.37 -1.86
C THR A 79 4.86 -8.99 -3.02
N LYS A 80 6.18 -9.20 -2.85
CA LYS A 80 7.19 -8.93 -3.87
C LYS A 80 7.11 -9.98 -4.98
N THR A 81 6.86 -9.55 -6.22
CA THR A 81 6.72 -10.42 -7.40
C THR A 81 7.90 -10.36 -8.36
N ARG A 82 8.77 -9.34 -8.26
CA ARG A 82 9.90 -9.12 -9.17
C ARG A 82 11.24 -9.28 -8.46
N THR A 83 12.25 -9.74 -9.21
CA THR A 83 13.65 -9.83 -8.73
C THR A 83 14.53 -8.93 -9.59
N ASN A 84 15.32 -8.06 -8.96
CA ASN A 84 16.35 -7.27 -9.61
C ASN A 84 17.59 -8.15 -9.84
N THR A 85 17.95 -8.41 -11.10
CA THR A 85 19.09 -9.28 -11.44
C THR A 85 20.45 -8.67 -11.09
N HIS A 86 20.55 -7.35 -10.96
CA HIS A 86 21.79 -6.64 -10.62
C HIS A 86 22.07 -6.61 -9.12
N THR A 87 21.04 -6.39 -8.30
CA THR A 87 21.17 -6.31 -6.83
C THR A 87 20.72 -7.58 -6.11
N ARG A 88 20.15 -8.55 -6.84
CA ARG A 88 19.50 -9.77 -6.33
C ARG A 88 18.36 -9.51 -5.32
N SER A 89 17.87 -8.28 -5.24
CA SER A 89 16.77 -7.91 -4.36
C SER A 89 15.41 -8.21 -5.00
N THR A 90 14.45 -8.68 -4.21
CA THR A 90 13.06 -8.78 -4.64
C THR A 90 12.32 -7.49 -4.33
N TYR A 91 11.41 -7.08 -5.20
CA TYR A 91 10.59 -5.88 -5.02
C TYR A 91 9.16 -6.10 -5.56
N ALA A 92 8.21 -5.37 -5.00
CA ALA A 92 6.88 -5.22 -5.60
C ALA A 92 6.97 -4.18 -6.71
N ASP A 93 6.55 -4.51 -7.93
CA ASP A 93 6.47 -3.50 -8.99
C ASP A 93 5.27 -2.57 -8.74
N LEU A 94 5.34 -1.37 -9.33
CA LEU A 94 4.28 -0.37 -9.16
C LEU A 94 2.92 -0.92 -9.59
N ALA A 95 2.89 -1.71 -10.68
CA ALA A 95 1.66 -2.34 -11.17
C ALA A 95 1.03 -3.28 -10.15
N ALA A 96 1.79 -4.16 -9.49
CA ALA A 96 1.25 -5.05 -8.45
C ALA A 96 0.76 -4.27 -7.22
N ILE A 97 1.44 -3.18 -6.84
CA ILE A 97 0.98 -2.30 -5.76
C ILE A 97 -0.32 -1.63 -6.16
N GLU A 98 -0.40 -1.05 -7.36
CA GLU A 98 -1.61 -0.37 -7.84
C GLU A 98 -2.79 -1.34 -7.97
N GLU A 99 -2.58 -2.54 -8.51
CA GLU A 99 -3.62 -3.58 -8.66
C GLU A 99 -4.23 -4.01 -7.32
N GLN A 100 -3.41 -4.10 -6.26
CA GLN A 100 -3.87 -4.50 -4.93
C GLN A 100 -4.41 -3.33 -4.10
N ALA A 101 -3.77 -2.16 -4.16
CA ALA A 101 -4.07 -1.03 -3.30
C ALA A 101 -5.15 -0.10 -3.88
N MET A 102 -5.10 0.22 -5.17
CA MET A 102 -6.01 1.24 -5.75
C MET A 102 -7.49 0.89 -5.64
N PRO A 103 -7.95 -0.37 -5.80
CA PRO A 103 -9.36 -0.72 -5.60
C PRO A 103 -9.85 -0.43 -4.17
N ILE A 104 -8.98 -0.56 -3.17
CA ILE A 104 -9.30 -0.28 -1.76
C ILE A 104 -9.27 1.23 -1.53
N ILE A 105 -8.23 1.91 -2.01
CA ILE A 105 -8.09 3.37 -1.93
C ILE A 105 -9.34 4.07 -2.51
N HIS A 106 -9.77 3.69 -3.71
CA HIS A 106 -10.96 4.24 -4.35
C HIS A 106 -12.26 3.90 -3.60
N ARG A 107 -12.36 2.70 -3.01
CA ARG A 107 -13.54 2.31 -2.21
C ARG A 107 -13.75 3.24 -1.00
N TYR A 108 -12.67 3.76 -0.44
CA TYR A 108 -12.68 4.72 0.66
C TYR A 108 -12.76 6.18 0.21
N GLY A 109 -13.09 6.44 -1.06
CA GLY A 109 -13.31 7.79 -1.58
C GLY A 109 -12.04 8.59 -1.85
N PHE A 110 -10.86 7.95 -1.88
CA PHE A 110 -9.59 8.64 -2.15
C PHE A 110 -9.22 8.64 -3.63
N GLY A 111 -8.79 9.79 -4.13
CA GLY A 111 -8.08 9.94 -5.41
C GLY A 111 -6.58 10.16 -5.18
N VAL A 112 -5.75 9.66 -6.10
CA VAL A 112 -4.28 9.85 -6.05
C VAL A 112 -3.79 10.37 -7.39
N SER A 113 -2.97 11.41 -7.37
CA SER A 113 -2.37 12.01 -8.56
C SER A 113 -0.86 12.21 -8.37
N PHE A 114 -0.11 11.97 -9.44
CA PHE A 114 1.34 12.20 -9.51
C PHE A 114 1.66 12.97 -10.78
N GLN A 115 2.34 14.10 -10.66
CA GLN A 115 2.69 14.96 -11.78
C GLN A 115 4.18 15.32 -11.72
N PRO A 116 4.94 15.18 -12.82
CA PRO A 116 6.32 15.64 -12.86
C PRO A 116 6.36 17.18 -12.81
N ASP A 117 7.26 17.74 -12.01
CA ASP A 117 7.43 19.19 -11.82
C ASP A 117 8.90 19.61 -12.02
N GLY A 118 9.47 19.15 -13.15
CA GLY A 118 10.85 19.44 -13.52
C GLY A 118 11.87 18.84 -12.55
N TYR A 119 12.99 19.54 -12.38
CA TYR A 119 14.11 19.12 -11.55
C TYR A 119 14.48 20.23 -10.56
N ASN A 120 14.96 19.84 -9.38
CA ASN A 120 15.53 20.79 -8.42
C ASN A 120 16.97 21.18 -8.80
N ASP A 121 17.58 22.07 -8.01
CA ASP A 121 18.96 22.54 -8.23
C ASP A 121 20.02 21.42 -8.15
N ASN A 122 19.67 20.31 -7.48
CA ASN A 122 20.52 19.11 -7.38
C ASN A 122 20.33 18.14 -8.55
N GLY A 123 19.43 18.45 -9.50
CA GLY A 123 19.10 17.59 -10.62
C GLY A 123 18.19 16.41 -10.27
N GLU A 124 17.52 16.44 -9.11
CA GLU A 124 16.56 15.42 -8.68
C GLU A 124 15.19 15.68 -9.32
N LEU A 125 14.51 14.62 -9.75
CA LEU A 125 13.18 14.71 -10.35
C LEU A 125 12.16 15.09 -9.28
N ARG A 126 11.44 16.19 -9.49
CA ARG A 126 10.31 16.58 -8.64
C ARG A 126 9.04 15.90 -9.10
N ILE A 127 8.33 15.30 -8.15
CA ILE A 127 7.02 14.69 -8.35
C ILE A 127 6.05 15.35 -7.39
N LEU A 128 5.13 16.16 -7.91
CA LEU A 128 3.98 16.64 -7.16
C LEU A 128 3.05 15.46 -6.93
N TRP A 129 2.68 15.24 -5.67
CA TRP A 129 1.70 14.25 -5.29
C TRP A 129 0.50 14.92 -4.66
N GLU A 130 -0.67 14.37 -4.93
CA GLU A 130 -1.94 14.82 -4.36
C GLU A 130 -2.80 13.62 -3.97
N ILE A 131 -3.43 13.72 -2.79
CA ILE A 131 -4.46 12.80 -2.30
C ILE A 131 -5.70 13.61 -2.01
N SER A 132 -6.74 13.41 -2.82
CA SER A 132 -8.06 13.99 -2.62
C SER A 132 -8.99 12.98 -1.95
N HIS A 133 -10.00 13.47 -1.24
CA HIS A 133 -11.08 12.66 -0.69
C HIS A 133 -12.43 13.21 -1.18
N GLU A 134 -13.42 12.34 -1.38
CA GLU A 134 -14.74 12.71 -1.92
C GLU A 134 -15.46 13.81 -1.13
N GLU A 135 -15.20 13.91 0.17
CA GLU A 135 -15.72 14.98 1.04
C GLU A 135 -15.00 16.34 0.89
N GLY A 136 -14.09 16.48 -0.08
CA GLY A 136 -13.52 17.76 -0.49
C GLY A 136 -12.16 18.14 0.13
N HIS A 137 -11.62 17.35 1.06
CA HIS A 137 -10.28 17.61 1.60
C HIS A 137 -9.18 17.04 0.69
N VAL A 138 -8.11 17.82 0.53
CA VAL A 138 -6.95 17.46 -0.29
C VAL A 138 -5.67 17.63 0.52
N ARG A 139 -4.76 16.68 0.40
CA ARG A 139 -3.36 16.79 0.85
C ARG A 139 -2.44 16.69 -0.34
N ASN A 140 -1.44 17.55 -0.41
CA ASN A 140 -0.45 17.55 -1.47
C ASN A 140 0.97 17.80 -0.93
N GLY A 141 1.95 17.61 -1.80
CA GLY A 141 3.34 17.90 -1.53
C GLY A 141 4.23 17.54 -2.71
N VAL A 142 5.55 17.60 -2.47
CA VAL A 142 6.56 17.32 -3.48
C VAL A 142 7.47 16.20 -2.99
N GLY A 143 7.70 15.20 -3.83
CA GLY A 143 8.77 14.22 -3.66
C GLY A 143 9.93 14.59 -4.57
N GLU A 144 11.14 14.67 -4.02
CA GLU A 144 12.37 14.90 -4.79
C GLU A 144 13.12 13.57 -4.89
N ILE A 145 13.25 13.05 -6.12
CA ILE A 145 13.75 11.69 -6.38
C ILE A 145 15.06 11.77 -7.18
N PRO A 146 16.18 11.23 -6.66
CA PRO A 146 17.43 11.17 -7.40
C PRO A 146 17.27 10.49 -8.76
N VAL A 147 17.76 11.13 -9.82
CA VAL A 147 17.62 10.62 -11.19
C VAL A 147 18.55 9.45 -11.44
N ASP A 148 18.00 8.37 -11.98
CA ASP A 148 18.73 7.17 -12.40
C ASP A 148 19.43 7.39 -13.76
N GLY A 149 20.40 8.32 -13.78
CA GLY A 149 21.16 8.69 -14.97
C GLY A 149 22.60 8.17 -15.00
N ALA A 150 23.19 7.89 -13.83
CA ALA A 150 24.57 7.44 -13.69
C ALA A 150 24.64 5.93 -13.40
N GLY A 151 25.43 5.20 -14.18
CA GLY A 151 25.79 3.82 -13.87
C GLY A 151 26.61 3.71 -12.59
N ALA A 152 26.71 2.50 -12.02
CA ALA A 152 27.51 2.20 -10.83
C ALA A 152 29.02 2.58 -10.92
N LYS A 153 29.49 3.01 -12.10
CA LYS A 153 30.86 3.50 -12.36
C LYS A 153 30.92 4.98 -12.79
N GLY A 154 29.85 5.75 -12.63
CA GLY A 154 29.80 7.19 -12.94
C GLY A 154 29.64 7.55 -14.42
N GLY A 155 29.50 6.56 -15.32
CA GLY A 155 29.21 6.79 -16.74
C GLY A 155 27.70 6.94 -17.00
N VAL A 156 27.33 7.76 -18.00
CA VAL A 156 25.94 7.88 -18.47
C VAL A 156 25.53 6.54 -19.10
N ASN A 157 24.68 5.79 -18.39
CA ASN A 157 24.27 4.45 -18.80
C ASN A 157 22.87 4.41 -19.43
N LYS A 158 22.14 5.54 -19.43
CA LYS A 158 20.75 5.65 -19.92
C LYS A 158 20.55 6.95 -20.70
N THR A 159 19.67 6.93 -21.71
CA THR A 159 19.21 8.16 -22.35
C THR A 159 18.36 8.97 -21.37
N GLY A 160 18.28 10.31 -21.54
CA GLY A 160 17.51 11.17 -20.64
C GLY A 160 16.06 10.73 -20.44
N THR A 161 15.39 10.25 -21.50
CA THR A 161 14.03 9.72 -21.43
C THR A 161 13.94 8.41 -20.62
N GLN A 162 14.92 7.52 -20.76
CA GLN A 162 14.97 6.27 -19.98
C GLN A 162 15.25 6.54 -18.50
N ALA A 163 16.16 7.48 -18.21
CA ALA A 163 16.44 7.92 -16.85
C ALA A 163 15.19 8.53 -16.20
N PHE A 164 14.50 9.45 -16.90
CA PHE A 164 13.24 10.03 -16.45
C PHE A 164 12.16 8.96 -16.19
N GLY A 165 11.91 8.07 -17.17
CA GLY A 165 10.86 7.06 -17.05
C GLY A 165 11.09 6.08 -15.90
N SER A 166 12.33 5.63 -15.70
CA SER A 166 12.68 4.76 -14.58
C SER A 166 12.59 5.48 -13.23
N THR A 167 13.08 6.73 -13.14
CA THR A 167 12.99 7.55 -11.93
C THR A 167 11.54 7.86 -11.56
N ALA A 168 10.70 8.27 -12.51
CA ALA A 168 9.30 8.57 -12.28
C ALA A 168 8.51 7.34 -11.78
N THR A 169 8.76 6.17 -12.38
CA THR A 169 8.14 4.91 -11.96
C THR A 169 8.56 4.53 -10.54
N TYR A 170 9.86 4.67 -10.23
CA TYR A 170 10.40 4.38 -8.91
C TYR A 170 9.85 5.34 -7.86
N GLY A 171 9.86 6.64 -8.13
CA GLY A 171 9.33 7.68 -7.26
C GLY A 171 7.85 7.47 -6.93
N ARG A 172 7.01 7.26 -7.94
CA ARG A 172 5.58 6.96 -7.75
C ARG A 172 5.34 5.77 -6.85
N ARG A 173 6.14 4.71 -7.01
CA ARG A 173 6.06 3.50 -6.18
C ARG A 173 6.29 3.82 -4.70
N TYR A 174 7.40 4.46 -4.38
CA TYR A 174 7.70 4.78 -2.98
C TYR A 174 6.72 5.80 -2.41
N LEU A 175 6.35 6.83 -3.17
CA LEU A 175 5.36 7.81 -2.74
C LEU A 175 4.03 7.13 -2.43
N LEU A 176 3.50 6.28 -3.31
CA LEU A 176 2.24 5.57 -3.05
C LEU A 176 2.32 4.72 -1.77
N CYS A 177 3.42 3.97 -1.57
CA CYS A 177 3.61 3.19 -0.35
C CYS A 177 3.70 4.06 0.91
N MET A 178 4.48 5.14 0.88
CA MET A 178 4.66 6.02 2.04
C MET A 178 3.38 6.80 2.38
N LEU A 179 2.64 7.25 1.36
CA LEU A 179 1.42 8.04 1.55
C LEU A 179 0.30 7.22 2.20
N PHE A 180 0.21 5.93 1.88
CA PHE A 180 -0.81 5.02 2.40
C PHE A 180 -0.27 4.01 3.43
N ASN A 181 0.98 4.15 3.88
CA ASN A 181 1.65 3.20 4.78
C ASN A 181 1.54 1.72 4.30
N ILE A 182 1.64 1.50 3.00
CA ILE A 182 1.59 0.15 2.43
C ILE A 182 2.90 -0.56 2.74
N SER A 183 2.82 -1.67 3.48
CA SER A 183 3.96 -2.54 3.72
C SER A 183 4.24 -3.42 2.50
N THR A 184 5.50 -3.45 2.07
CA THR A 184 5.96 -4.29 0.95
C THR A 184 6.82 -5.44 1.46
N GLY A 185 6.28 -6.28 2.36
CA GLY A 185 6.84 -7.59 2.75
C GLY A 185 8.30 -7.63 3.22
N ASP A 186 8.89 -6.47 3.59
CA ASP A 186 10.31 -6.33 3.90
C ASP A 186 10.65 -6.48 5.39
N ASP A 187 9.71 -6.87 6.23
CA ASP A 187 9.99 -7.15 7.64
C ASP A 187 10.48 -8.59 7.85
N ASN A 188 11.60 -8.92 7.22
CA ASN A 188 12.37 -10.14 7.48
C ASN A 188 13.73 -9.86 8.15
N ASP A 189 13.96 -8.63 8.62
CA ASP A 189 15.04 -8.32 9.57
C ASP A 189 14.62 -8.62 11.02
N GLY A 190 13.32 -8.80 11.29
CA GLY A 190 12.78 -9.34 12.52
C GLY A 190 12.39 -10.80 12.36
N ASN A 191 13.32 -11.71 12.68
CA ASN A 191 13.12 -13.13 12.99
C ASN A 191 11.91 -13.82 12.32
N ARG A 192 12.14 -14.53 11.21
CA ARG A 192 11.17 -15.42 10.53
C ARG A 192 10.29 -16.18 11.52
N GLN A 193 9.10 -15.66 11.82
CA GLN A 193 7.98 -16.49 12.24
C GLN A 193 7.31 -16.98 10.96
N ASN A 194 7.94 -17.96 10.33
CA ASN A 194 7.22 -18.85 9.43
C ASN A 194 6.18 -19.57 10.28
N ASN A 195 4.96 -19.03 10.37
CA ASN A 195 3.78 -19.71 10.90
C ASN A 195 3.30 -20.83 9.95
N VAL A 196 4.25 -21.52 9.31
CA VAL A 196 3.99 -22.83 8.72
C VAL A 196 4.28 -23.81 9.84
N LYS A 197 3.25 -24.43 10.41
CA LYS A 197 3.46 -25.55 11.33
C LYS A 197 4.38 -26.55 10.61
N PRO A 198 5.52 -26.95 11.22
CA PRO A 198 6.37 -27.95 10.61
C PRO A 198 5.55 -29.22 10.36
N GLU A 199 5.43 -29.61 9.09
CA GLU A 199 4.88 -30.91 8.71
C GLU A 199 6.00 -31.94 8.88
N PHE A 200 5.82 -32.84 9.84
CA PHE A 200 6.72 -33.97 10.08
C PHE A 200 6.38 -35.13 9.16
N ILE A 201 7.33 -36.04 8.99
CA ILE A 201 7.13 -37.26 8.20
C ILE A 201 5.96 -38.10 8.74
N SER A 202 5.22 -38.76 7.84
CA SER A 202 4.17 -39.70 8.22
C SER A 202 4.74 -41.00 8.80
N GLU A 203 3.90 -41.82 9.45
CA GLU A 203 4.33 -43.15 9.95
C GLU A 203 4.85 -44.05 8.82
N GLU A 204 4.26 -43.97 7.63
CA GLU A 204 4.71 -44.72 6.44
C GLU A 204 6.09 -44.26 5.97
N GLN A 205 6.33 -42.94 5.96
CA GLN A 205 7.63 -42.36 5.60
C GLN A 205 8.70 -42.71 6.63
N LEU A 206 8.37 -42.67 7.93
CA LEU A 206 9.27 -43.09 9.01
C LEU A 206 9.65 -44.57 8.89
N ALA A 207 8.68 -45.44 8.60
CA ALA A 207 8.95 -46.86 8.38
C ALA A 207 9.92 -47.06 7.20
N ARG A 208 9.74 -46.32 6.10
CA ARG A 208 10.63 -46.39 4.93
C ARG A 208 12.05 -45.94 5.24
N VAL A 209 12.23 -44.85 5.99
CA VAL A 209 13.56 -44.38 6.39
C VAL A 209 14.24 -45.39 7.32
N ARG A 210 13.50 -46.00 8.26
CA ARG A 210 14.04 -47.02 9.16
C ARG A 210 14.51 -48.27 8.41
N GLU A 211 13.70 -48.76 7.47
CA GLU A 211 14.07 -49.90 6.61
C GLU A 211 15.36 -49.61 5.84
N LEU A 212 15.48 -48.43 5.23
CA LEU A 212 16.68 -48.05 4.48
C LEU A 212 17.91 -47.87 5.38
N ILE A 213 17.75 -47.38 6.61
CA ILE A 213 18.84 -47.27 7.58
C ILE A 213 19.35 -48.66 7.98
N GLU A 214 18.44 -49.60 8.22
CA GLU A 214 18.79 -50.99 8.54
C GLU A 214 19.49 -51.68 7.37
N GLU A 215 18.94 -51.57 6.15
CA GLU A 215 19.51 -52.16 4.93
C GLU A 215 20.90 -51.60 4.57
N THR A 216 21.20 -50.36 4.97
CA THR A 216 22.48 -49.70 4.68
C THR A 216 23.45 -49.71 5.86
N GLU A 217 23.10 -50.41 6.95
CA GLU A 217 23.84 -50.42 8.22
C GLU A 217 24.25 -48.99 8.63
N THR A 218 23.34 -48.04 8.45
CA THR A 218 23.59 -46.63 8.75
C THR A 218 23.43 -46.39 10.24
N ASP A 219 24.44 -45.75 10.83
CA ASP A 219 24.38 -45.29 12.21
C ASP A 219 23.29 -44.22 12.35
N THR A 220 22.25 -44.54 13.12
CA THR A 220 21.05 -43.69 13.26
C THR A 220 21.38 -42.37 13.96
N GLU A 221 22.29 -42.38 14.94
CA GLU A 221 22.68 -41.16 15.67
C GLU A 221 23.42 -40.20 14.72
N LYS A 222 24.40 -40.71 13.97
CA LYS A 222 25.13 -39.89 12.98
C LYS A 222 24.24 -39.38 11.85
N PHE A 223 23.24 -40.17 11.45
CA PHE A 223 22.27 -39.74 10.45
C PHE A 223 21.40 -38.60 10.97
N CYS A 224 20.95 -38.68 12.23
CA CYS A 224 20.18 -37.63 12.88
C CYS A 224 21.02 -36.36 13.08
N GLU A 225 22.30 -36.48 13.47
CA GLU A 225 23.24 -35.35 13.57
C GLU A 225 23.46 -34.66 12.22
N LEU A 226 23.65 -35.43 11.14
CA LEU A 226 23.82 -34.90 9.79
C LEU A 226 22.59 -34.12 9.32
N GLY A 227 21.40 -34.65 9.62
CA GLY A 227 20.11 -34.02 9.33
C GLY A 227 19.71 -32.90 10.28
N LYS A 228 20.45 -32.70 11.38
CA LYS A 228 20.09 -31.81 12.49
C LYS A 228 18.68 -32.07 13.05
N ILE A 229 18.33 -33.34 13.21
CA ILE A 229 17.06 -33.80 13.77
C ILE A 229 17.33 -34.49 15.12
N ASP A 230 16.47 -34.26 16.11
CA ASP A 230 16.65 -34.84 17.45
C ASP A 230 16.35 -36.35 17.45
N ALA A 231 15.35 -36.76 16.67
CA ALA A 231 15.04 -38.16 16.39
C ALA A 231 14.45 -38.32 14.99
N LEU A 232 14.46 -39.55 14.45
CA LEU A 232 13.88 -39.85 13.14
C LEU A 232 12.42 -39.36 12.95
N PRO A 233 11.51 -39.46 13.94
CA PRO A 233 10.15 -38.95 13.81
C PRO A 233 10.07 -37.42 13.69
N ASP A 234 11.09 -36.69 14.16
CA ASP A 234 11.16 -35.23 14.11
C ASP A 234 11.68 -34.72 12.76
N MET A 235 11.90 -35.62 11.80
CA MET A 235 12.24 -35.25 10.43
C MET A 235 11.06 -34.53 9.78
N LEU A 236 11.36 -33.42 9.11
CA LEU A 236 10.37 -32.69 8.32
C LEU A 236 10.05 -33.41 7.02
N ALA A 237 8.79 -33.42 6.60
CA ALA A 237 8.33 -34.08 5.39
C ALA A 237 9.08 -33.60 4.12
N LYS A 238 9.51 -32.33 4.10
CA LYS A 238 10.31 -31.76 3.00
C LYS A 238 11.68 -32.41 2.84
N ASP A 239 12.24 -32.95 3.92
CA ASP A 239 13.60 -33.51 3.96
C ASP A 239 13.60 -35.03 3.68
N PHE A 240 12.42 -35.66 3.66
CA PHE A 240 12.22 -37.09 3.40
C PHE A 240 12.83 -37.57 2.08
N GLU A 241 12.53 -36.89 0.97
CA GLU A 241 13.02 -37.28 -0.36
C GLU A 241 14.56 -37.25 -0.43
N SER A 242 15.17 -36.25 0.20
CA SER A 242 16.63 -36.13 0.25
C SER A 242 17.26 -37.22 1.13
N ALA A 243 16.63 -37.52 2.27
CA ALA A 243 17.04 -38.62 3.15
C ALA A 243 16.99 -39.99 2.43
N VAL A 244 15.91 -40.27 1.71
CA VAL A 244 15.76 -41.52 0.94
C VAL A 244 16.80 -41.62 -0.17
N GLN A 245 17.05 -40.54 -0.92
CA GLN A 245 18.06 -40.53 -1.98
C GLN A 245 19.46 -40.84 -1.45
N LEU A 246 19.86 -40.25 -0.32
CA LEU A 246 21.16 -40.50 0.30
C LEU A 246 21.33 -41.97 0.72
N LEU A 247 20.29 -42.57 1.30
CA LEU A 247 20.33 -43.96 1.74
C LEU A 247 20.31 -44.92 0.55
N GLU A 248 19.51 -44.66 -0.48
CA GLU A 248 19.49 -45.46 -1.72
C GLU A 248 20.82 -45.38 -2.49
N GLU A 249 21.47 -44.21 -2.53
CA GLU A 249 22.82 -44.09 -3.07
C GLU A 249 23.83 -44.94 -2.30
N LYS A 250 23.77 -44.93 -0.97
CA LYS A 250 24.62 -45.77 -0.13
C LYS A 250 24.35 -47.26 -0.38
N LYS A 251 23.08 -47.67 -0.47
CA LYS A 251 22.67 -49.04 -0.80
C LYS A 251 23.25 -49.50 -2.13
N ARG A 252 23.17 -48.67 -3.17
CA ARG A 252 23.77 -48.95 -4.49
C ARG A 252 25.30 -49.07 -4.46
N ARG A 253 25.97 -48.32 -3.58
CA ARG A 253 27.42 -48.41 -3.38
C ARG A 253 27.84 -49.67 -2.63
N MET A 254 27.00 -50.18 -1.72
CA MET A 254 27.26 -51.44 -1.00
C MET A 254 26.97 -52.70 -1.85
N ALA A 255 26.07 -52.59 -2.83
CA ALA A 255 25.73 -53.68 -3.75
C ALA A 255 26.73 -53.85 -4.92
N LYS A 256 27.77 -53.01 -4.99
CA LYS A 256 28.88 -53.09 -5.96
C LYS A 256 30.12 -53.67 -5.31
#